data_AF-C1N8P7-F1
#
_entry.id   AF-C1N8P7-F1
#
_cell.length_a   1.000
_cell.length_b   1.000
_cell.length_c   1.000
_cell.angle_alpha   90.00
_cell.angle_beta   90.00
_cell.angle_gamma   90.00
#
_symmetry.space_group_name_H-M   'P 1'
#
loop_
_entity.id
_entity.type
_entity.pdbx_description
1 polymer ?
#
loop_
_entity_poly.entity_id
_entity_poly.type
_entity_poly.pdbx_seq_one_letter_code
_entity_poly.pdbx_strand_id
1 'polypeptide(L)'
;MTAAAAATTTTRRRSTTTISSFLLSLACAVLVVAPSPARAAGIYDPCVAQSAVQIGDTFSIGIAFYPGGAISDWYDSAGKIYHPCDATASAVLQTKLVQTQSFRPKVDHLTFLRGDATEETAVFNTASGTPIIMTMVAYTANGIISDPRIVRVTNSGAIVGGSDLGRVSSLTLVARFDGGNVAHLQWHDIGCSSCKDGDSCINVDAKGDHYACAGSETACSCTGSGCALNLAGTDVLRCQLTTSLGFSGTDKHSVPMKSGAQIERLGQYSIEEAADGAGASAYGR
;
A
#
# COMPACT_ATOMS: atom_id res chain seq x y z
N MET A 1 9.30 -52.66 38.42
CA MET A 1 10.36 -53.53 38.97
C MET A 1 11.18 -54.09 37.82
N THR A 2 12.48 -53.82 37.89
CA THR A 2 13.61 -54.63 37.35
C THR A 2 13.64 -55.02 35.86
N ALA A 3 14.61 -54.38 35.19
CA ALA A 3 15.23 -54.77 33.94
C ALA A 3 16.01 -56.10 34.03
N ALA A 4 16.21 -56.74 32.88
CA ALA A 4 17.31 -57.65 32.53
C ALA A 4 17.05 -58.11 31.08
N ALA A 5 17.99 -58.39 30.17
CA ALA A 5 19.44 -58.30 30.07
C ALA A 5 19.70 -58.58 28.56
N ALA A 6 20.46 -57.75 27.85
CA ALA A 6 21.85 -58.02 27.45
C ALA A 6 22.12 -59.43 26.87
N ALA A 7 22.56 -59.50 25.60
CA ALA A 7 23.80 -60.18 25.17
C ALA A 7 23.86 -60.28 23.62
N THR A 8 24.83 -59.64 22.95
CA THR A 8 26.19 -60.15 22.61
C THR A 8 26.18 -60.90 21.26
N THR A 9 26.48 -60.23 20.15
CA THR A 9 27.78 -60.18 19.43
C THR A 9 28.03 -61.35 18.46
N THR A 10 28.70 -61.02 17.35
CA THR A 10 29.66 -61.85 16.56
C THR A 10 29.15 -62.23 15.15
N THR A 11 29.48 -61.50 14.07
CA THR A 11 30.73 -61.37 13.28
C THR A 11 30.83 -62.33 12.07
N ARG A 12 30.85 -61.72 10.87
CA ARG A 12 31.50 -62.07 9.57
C ARG A 12 31.34 -63.47 8.95
N ARG A 13 31.01 -63.49 7.65
CA ARG A 13 31.92 -63.54 6.47
C ARG A 13 31.07 -63.51 5.17
N ARG A 14 31.37 -62.62 4.20
CA ARG A 14 32.10 -62.87 2.92
C ARG A 14 31.54 -64.08 2.15
N SER A 15 31.23 -64.06 0.85
CA SER A 15 31.61 -63.17 -0.25
C SER A 15 30.86 -63.62 -1.52
N THR A 16 30.46 -62.64 -2.34
CA THR A 16 30.46 -62.64 -3.83
C THR A 16 29.91 -63.84 -4.61
N THR A 17 28.82 -63.65 -5.37
CA THR A 17 28.77 -64.02 -6.81
C THR A 17 27.69 -63.19 -7.54
N THR A 18 28.16 -62.13 -8.21
CA THR A 18 27.84 -61.66 -9.57
C THR A 18 26.45 -61.96 -10.18
N ILE A 19 25.63 -60.93 -10.43
CA ILE A 19 25.47 -60.15 -11.69
C ILE A 19 24.40 -60.73 -12.64
N SER A 20 23.43 -59.85 -12.91
CA SER A 20 22.77 -59.59 -14.19
C SER A 20 21.31 -60.02 -14.37
N SER A 21 20.52 -58.97 -14.58
CA SER A 21 19.44 -58.90 -15.57
C SER A 21 18.13 -59.60 -15.18
N PHE A 22 17.19 -58.84 -14.62
CA PHE A 22 15.78 -58.75 -15.02
C PHE A 22 15.03 -57.84 -14.03
N LEU A 23 15.36 -56.54 -14.02
CA LEU A 23 14.51 -55.52 -13.40
C LEU A 23 13.70 -54.86 -14.52
N LEU A 24 12.59 -55.51 -14.86
CA LEU A 24 11.56 -54.96 -15.72
C LEU A 24 10.48 -54.33 -14.83
N SER A 25 10.10 -53.11 -15.17
CA SER A 25 8.76 -52.54 -15.02
C SER A 25 8.20 -52.32 -13.60
N LEU A 26 8.52 -51.17 -13.02
CA LEU A 26 7.49 -50.32 -12.43
C LEU A 26 7.89 -48.84 -12.58
N ALA A 27 7.64 -48.31 -13.78
CA ALA A 27 7.74 -46.89 -14.08
C ALA A 27 6.62 -46.15 -13.34
N CYS A 28 6.90 -45.69 -12.12
CA CYS A 28 6.08 -44.72 -11.43
C CYS A 28 6.46 -43.34 -11.99
N ALA A 29 5.85 -42.96 -13.11
CA ALA A 29 5.95 -41.61 -13.65
C ALA A 29 5.17 -40.67 -12.71
N VAL A 30 5.82 -40.26 -11.62
CA VAL A 30 5.39 -39.09 -10.85
C VAL A 30 5.65 -37.89 -11.76
N LEU A 31 4.60 -37.48 -12.47
CA LEU A 31 4.52 -36.15 -13.06
C LEU A 31 4.66 -35.16 -11.90
N VAL A 32 5.88 -34.68 -11.70
CA VAL A 32 6.13 -33.46 -10.93
C VAL A 32 5.47 -32.35 -11.73
N VAL A 33 4.20 -32.09 -11.43
CA VAL A 33 3.56 -30.83 -11.81
C VAL A 33 4.33 -29.77 -11.04
N ALA A 34 5.31 -29.15 -11.70
CA ALA A 34 5.89 -27.92 -11.20
C ALA A 34 4.73 -26.96 -10.95
N PRO A 35 4.59 -26.37 -9.74
CA PRO A 35 3.60 -25.33 -9.55
C PRO A 35 3.96 -24.23 -10.54
N SER A 36 3.08 -24.04 -11.53
CA SER A 36 3.16 -22.86 -12.37
C SER A 36 3.10 -21.67 -11.43
N PRO A 37 4.08 -20.73 -11.42
CA PRO A 37 3.91 -19.52 -10.66
C PRO A 37 2.60 -18.90 -11.14
N ALA A 38 1.65 -18.75 -10.21
CA ALA A 38 0.35 -18.19 -10.51
C ALA A 38 0.57 -16.86 -11.21
N ARG A 39 0.27 -16.77 -12.52
CA ARG A 39 0.37 -15.54 -13.31
C ARG A 39 -0.50 -14.39 -12.76
N ALA A 40 -1.33 -14.67 -11.75
CA ALA A 40 -2.09 -13.68 -11.00
C ALA A 40 -1.28 -12.94 -9.92
N ALA A 41 -0.13 -13.47 -9.47
CA ALA A 41 0.69 -12.84 -8.42
C ALA A 41 1.37 -11.54 -8.87
N GLY A 42 1.64 -11.37 -10.18
CA GLY A 42 2.26 -10.17 -10.74
C GLY A 42 1.27 -9.10 -11.22
N ILE A 43 -0.05 -9.37 -11.15
CA ILE A 43 -1.06 -8.45 -11.70
C ILE A 43 -1.29 -7.25 -10.78
N TYR A 44 -1.34 -7.49 -9.46
CA TYR A 44 -1.56 -6.48 -8.42
C TYR A 44 -0.27 -6.02 -7.74
N ASP A 45 0.89 -6.43 -8.26
CA ASP A 45 2.18 -6.04 -7.71
C ASP A 45 2.60 -4.65 -8.27
N PRO A 46 2.65 -3.60 -7.44
CA PRO A 46 3.09 -2.27 -7.88
C PRO A 46 4.58 -2.22 -8.23
N CYS A 47 5.37 -3.23 -7.87
CA CYS A 47 6.81 -3.29 -8.12
C CYS A 47 7.19 -3.93 -9.45
N VAL A 48 6.25 -4.60 -10.13
CA VAL A 48 6.47 -5.15 -11.46
C VAL A 48 6.41 -4.03 -12.49
N ALA A 49 7.43 -3.96 -13.35
CA ALA A 49 7.47 -2.99 -14.44
C ALA A 49 6.23 -3.12 -15.34
N GLN A 50 5.56 -1.99 -15.56
CA GLN A 50 4.33 -1.94 -16.34
C GLN A 50 4.64 -1.48 -17.76
N SER A 51 3.97 -2.10 -18.73
CA SER A 51 4.01 -1.64 -20.13
C SER A 51 3.30 -0.31 -20.28
N ALA A 52 3.66 0.45 -21.33
CA ALA A 52 2.97 1.68 -21.68
C ALA A 52 1.46 1.46 -21.83
N VAL A 53 0.67 2.24 -21.10
CA VAL A 53 -0.80 2.10 -21.01
C VAL A 53 -1.52 3.04 -21.98
N GLN A 54 -2.72 2.65 -22.41
CA GLN A 54 -3.69 3.55 -23.04
C GLN A 54 -4.78 3.95 -22.05
N ILE A 55 -5.57 4.98 -22.39
CA ILE A 55 -6.78 5.32 -21.64
C ILE A 55 -7.70 4.09 -21.51
N GLY A 56 -8.22 3.87 -20.30
CA GLY A 56 -9.10 2.74 -19.98
C GLY A 56 -8.39 1.44 -19.60
N ASP A 57 -7.08 1.30 -19.87
CA ASP A 57 -6.27 0.20 -19.34
C ASP A 57 -6.19 0.30 -17.80
N THR A 58 -5.81 -0.78 -17.15
CA THR A 58 -5.52 -0.77 -15.70
C THR A 58 -4.04 -0.54 -15.45
N PHE A 59 -3.70 0.26 -14.44
CA PHE A 59 -2.34 0.41 -13.96
C PHE A 59 -2.25 0.05 -12.47
N SER A 60 -1.13 -0.49 -12.02
CA SER A 60 -0.93 -0.91 -10.63
C SER A 60 -0.20 0.18 -9.83
N ILE A 61 -0.73 0.54 -8.67
CA ILE A 61 -0.14 1.52 -7.75
C ILE A 61 -0.16 0.98 -6.33
N GLY A 62 0.91 1.25 -5.59
CA GLY A 62 1.02 0.91 -4.18
C GLY A 62 0.92 2.17 -3.31
N ILE A 63 0.32 2.02 -2.14
CA ILE A 63 0.40 2.98 -1.03
C ILE A 63 1.10 2.26 0.11
N ALA A 64 2.19 2.84 0.62
CA ALA A 64 2.92 2.31 1.77
C ALA A 64 2.69 3.22 2.97
N PHE A 65 2.26 2.65 4.09
CA PHE A 65 2.00 3.30 5.37
C PHE A 65 3.12 2.98 6.35
N TYR A 66 3.71 4.02 6.96
CA TYR A 66 4.70 3.89 8.00
C TYR A 66 4.09 4.34 9.35
N PRO A 67 3.58 3.39 10.15
CA PRO A 67 3.07 3.68 11.48
C PRO A 67 4.25 3.96 12.43
N GLY A 68 4.22 5.11 13.09
CA GLY A 68 5.27 5.63 13.95
C GLY A 68 6.40 6.37 13.24
N GLY A 69 6.43 6.38 11.90
CA GLY A 69 7.48 7.02 11.11
C GLY A 69 7.13 8.46 10.71
N ALA A 70 8.03 9.39 11.00
CA ALA A 70 7.96 10.76 10.51
C ALA A 70 8.41 10.86 9.04
N ILE A 71 8.17 12.03 8.42
CA ILE A 71 8.58 12.27 7.02
C ILE A 71 10.08 12.02 6.80
N SER A 72 10.93 12.43 7.75
CA SER A 72 12.38 12.22 7.67
C SER A 72 12.78 10.75 7.64
N ASP A 73 11.97 9.85 8.20
CA ASP A 73 12.32 8.43 8.35
C ASP A 73 12.16 7.64 7.05
N TRP A 74 11.57 8.27 6.03
CA TRP A 74 11.52 7.78 4.65
C TRP A 74 12.83 7.95 3.89
N TYR A 75 13.79 8.71 4.43
CA TYR A 75 15.05 8.98 3.76
C TYR A 75 16.20 8.26 4.46
N ASP A 76 17.18 7.81 3.67
CA ASP A 76 18.46 7.36 4.21
C ASP A 76 19.35 8.56 4.61
N SER A 77 20.52 8.26 5.17
CA SER A 77 21.49 9.28 5.58
C SER A 77 22.08 10.10 4.42
N ALA A 78 21.93 9.64 3.18
CA ALA A 78 22.33 10.35 1.96
C ALA A 78 21.18 11.17 1.35
N GLY A 79 19.98 11.14 1.95
CA GLY A 79 18.80 11.84 1.46
C GLY A 79 18.06 11.11 0.33
N LYS A 80 18.38 9.84 0.04
CA LYS A 80 17.61 9.02 -0.90
C LYS A 80 16.38 8.47 -0.20
N ILE A 81 15.21 8.60 -0.83
CA ILE A 81 13.97 8.03 -0.32
C ILE A 81 13.98 6.49 -0.43
N TYR A 82 13.53 5.82 0.62
CA TYR A 82 13.33 4.37 0.65
C TYR A 82 12.17 3.98 -0.26
N HIS A 83 12.49 3.33 -1.37
CA HIS A 83 11.48 2.86 -2.33
C HIS A 83 11.01 1.45 -1.95
N PRO A 84 9.70 1.18 -1.76
CA PRO A 84 9.21 -0.14 -1.33
C PRO A 84 9.57 -1.31 -2.27
N CYS A 85 9.83 -1.01 -3.55
CA CYS A 85 10.27 -2.00 -4.55
C CYS A 85 11.78 -2.21 -4.67
N ASP A 86 12.61 -1.39 -4.02
CA ASP A 86 14.06 -1.63 -3.94
C ASP A 86 14.30 -2.69 -2.86
N ALA A 87 14.90 -3.83 -3.20
CA ALA A 87 15.04 -4.97 -2.29
C ALA A 87 15.74 -4.60 -0.97
N THR A 88 16.72 -3.70 -1.01
CA THR A 88 17.45 -3.27 0.19
C THR A 88 16.63 -2.31 1.04
N ALA A 89 15.96 -1.35 0.40
CA ALA A 89 15.07 -0.42 1.08
C ALA A 89 13.85 -1.14 1.66
N SER A 90 13.28 -2.09 0.92
CA SER A 90 12.12 -2.89 1.33
C SER A 90 12.39 -3.67 2.61
N ALA A 91 13.57 -4.30 2.72
CA ALA A 91 13.99 -4.98 3.95
C ALA A 91 14.08 -4.01 5.15
N VAL A 92 14.57 -2.79 4.94
CA VAL A 92 14.58 -1.74 5.99
C VAL A 92 13.17 -1.28 6.35
N LEU A 93 12.28 -1.12 5.37
CA LEU A 93 10.90 -0.73 5.60
C LEU A 93 10.13 -1.82 6.36
N GLN A 94 10.42 -3.10 6.12
CA GLN A 94 9.83 -4.22 6.88
C GLN A 94 10.24 -4.22 8.35
N THR A 95 11.50 -3.93 8.69
CA THR A 95 11.92 -3.82 10.11
C THR A 95 11.29 -2.62 10.81
N LYS A 96 10.88 -1.61 10.03
CA LYS A 96 10.12 -0.43 10.46
C LYS A 96 8.60 -0.67 10.48
N LEU A 97 8.15 -1.90 10.26
CA LEU A 97 6.73 -2.30 10.24
C LEU A 97 5.87 -1.58 9.20
N VAL A 98 6.48 -1.08 8.12
CA VAL A 98 5.76 -0.45 7.01
C VAL A 98 4.83 -1.46 6.35
N GLN A 99 3.57 -1.09 6.19
CA GLN A 99 2.53 -1.91 5.56
C GLN A 99 2.16 -1.33 4.20
N THR A 100 1.85 -2.17 3.21
CA THR A 100 1.51 -1.72 1.86
C THR A 100 0.14 -2.19 1.43
N GLN A 101 -0.53 -1.38 0.62
CA GLN A 101 -1.78 -1.72 -0.06
C GLN A 101 -1.60 -1.46 -1.55
N SER A 102 -2.14 -2.33 -2.40
CA SER A 102 -2.05 -2.18 -3.85
C SER A 102 -3.42 -2.01 -4.49
N PHE A 103 -3.46 -1.21 -5.54
CA PHE A 103 -4.66 -0.83 -6.26
C PHE A 103 -4.44 -0.98 -7.77
N ARG A 104 -5.53 -1.24 -8.50
CA ARG A 104 -5.52 -1.31 -9.98
C ARG A 104 -6.59 -0.42 -10.62
N PRO A 105 -6.48 0.90 -10.44
CA PRO A 105 -7.37 1.87 -11.09
C PRO A 105 -7.29 1.79 -12.63
N LYS A 106 -8.38 2.23 -13.28
CA LYS A 106 -8.41 2.44 -14.73
C LYS A 106 -7.80 3.79 -15.08
N VAL A 107 -6.95 3.80 -16.10
CA VAL A 107 -6.24 4.97 -16.59
C VAL A 107 -7.22 5.98 -17.14
N ASP A 108 -7.05 7.23 -16.71
CA ASP A 108 -7.90 8.38 -17.02
C ASP A 108 -9.36 8.29 -16.51
N HIS A 109 -9.61 7.42 -15.53
CA HIS A 109 -10.83 7.43 -14.73
C HIS A 109 -10.53 7.92 -13.31
N LEU A 110 -11.29 8.91 -12.83
CA LEU A 110 -11.20 9.32 -11.44
C LEU A 110 -11.47 8.11 -10.53
N THR A 111 -10.49 7.75 -9.71
CA THR A 111 -10.59 6.59 -8.82
C THR A 111 -10.26 7.00 -7.39
N PHE A 112 -11.00 6.46 -6.44
CA PHE A 112 -10.75 6.66 -5.02
C PHE A 112 -10.06 5.42 -4.44
N LEU A 113 -8.82 5.59 -4.00
CA LEU A 113 -8.03 4.55 -3.35
C LEU A 113 -8.33 4.59 -1.86
N ARG A 114 -8.83 3.48 -1.32
CA ARG A 114 -9.28 3.39 0.07
C ARG A 114 -9.13 1.96 0.58
N GLY A 115 -8.61 1.84 1.80
CA GLY A 115 -8.66 0.61 2.60
C GLY A 115 -9.78 0.67 3.64
N ASP A 116 -9.98 -0.41 4.39
CA ASP A 116 -10.96 -0.42 5.48
C ASP A 116 -10.47 0.41 6.68
N ALA A 117 -11.37 1.14 7.35
CA ALA A 117 -11.02 1.95 8.52
C ALA A 117 -10.44 1.11 9.69
N THR A 118 -10.90 -0.14 9.81
CA THR A 118 -10.39 -1.12 10.77
C THR A 118 -8.97 -1.54 10.41
N GLU A 119 -8.69 -1.78 9.13
CA GLU A 119 -7.35 -2.13 8.65
C GLU A 119 -6.38 -0.97 8.83
N GLU A 120 -6.77 0.25 8.44
CA GLU A 120 -5.97 1.46 8.66
C GLU A 120 -5.67 1.66 10.15
N THR A 121 -6.65 1.42 11.01
CA THR A 121 -6.47 1.50 12.47
C THR A 121 -5.57 0.38 13.00
N ALA A 122 -5.67 -0.84 12.45
CA ALA A 122 -4.78 -1.93 12.81
C ALA A 122 -3.33 -1.61 12.43
N VAL A 123 -3.09 -1.07 11.23
CA VAL A 123 -1.77 -0.57 10.79
C VAL A 123 -1.27 0.53 11.71
N PHE A 124 -2.10 1.52 12.02
CA PHE A 124 -1.72 2.60 12.93
C PHE A 124 -1.29 2.08 14.31
N ASN A 125 -2.00 1.08 14.83
CA ASN A 125 -1.75 0.49 16.15
C ASN A 125 -0.52 -0.45 16.20
N THR A 126 0.11 -0.76 15.06
CA THR A 126 1.39 -1.50 15.10
C THR A 126 2.56 -0.63 15.55
N ALA A 127 2.39 0.71 15.53
CA ALA A 127 3.37 1.62 16.09
C ALA A 127 3.47 1.45 17.61
N SER A 128 4.69 1.30 18.11
CA SER A 128 4.98 1.36 19.55
C SER A 128 5.70 2.67 19.88
N GLY A 129 5.14 3.47 20.79
CA GLY A 129 5.78 4.70 21.30
C GLY A 129 4.86 5.92 21.27
N THR A 130 5.26 7.01 21.92
CA THR A 130 4.60 8.32 21.86
C THR A 130 5.62 9.35 21.42
N PRO A 131 5.29 10.25 20.49
CA PRO A 131 3.99 10.45 19.83
C PRO A 131 3.74 9.47 18.66
N ILE A 132 2.47 9.15 18.38
CA ILE A 132 2.10 8.24 17.28
C ILE A 132 1.69 9.07 16.07
N ILE A 133 2.56 9.09 15.07
CA ILE A 133 2.31 9.62 13.73
C ILE A 133 2.19 8.46 12.76
N MET A 134 1.42 8.60 11.70
CA MET A 134 1.50 7.71 10.54
C MET A 134 1.67 8.55 9.29
N THR A 135 2.67 8.18 8.50
CA THR A 135 2.95 8.78 7.21
C THR A 135 2.74 7.76 6.10
N MET A 136 2.60 8.21 4.87
CA MET A 136 2.49 7.34 3.71
C MET A 136 3.21 7.89 2.48
N VAL A 137 3.47 7.00 1.53
CA VAL A 137 3.93 7.32 0.18
C VAL A 137 3.12 6.52 -0.84
N ALA A 138 2.91 7.08 -2.02
CA ALA A 138 2.45 6.35 -3.19
C ALA A 138 3.66 5.93 -4.04
N TYR A 139 3.64 4.73 -4.60
CA TYR A 139 4.76 4.20 -5.37
C TYR A 139 4.31 3.27 -6.50
N THR A 140 5.18 3.11 -7.48
CA THR A 140 5.04 2.12 -8.55
C THR A 140 6.44 1.63 -8.97
N ALA A 141 6.52 0.83 -10.02
CA ALA A 141 7.78 0.27 -10.48
C ALA A 141 8.75 1.36 -10.99
N ASN A 142 9.98 0.97 -11.32
CA ASN A 142 11.00 1.83 -11.92
C ASN A 142 11.47 2.99 -11.01
N GLY A 143 11.33 2.87 -9.69
CA GLY A 143 11.82 3.87 -8.74
C GLY A 143 10.91 5.10 -8.62
N ILE A 144 9.68 5.03 -9.15
CA ILE A 144 8.73 6.14 -9.08
C ILE A 144 7.97 6.10 -7.75
N ILE A 145 8.19 7.13 -6.94
CA ILE A 145 7.62 7.30 -5.60
C ILE A 145 7.24 8.77 -5.38
N SER A 146 6.16 9.00 -4.66
CA SER A 146 5.72 10.33 -4.26
C SER A 146 6.51 10.83 -3.05
N ASP A 147 6.47 12.14 -2.80
CA ASP A 147 6.86 12.68 -1.49
C ASP A 147 6.00 12.06 -0.36
N PRO A 148 6.54 11.88 0.86
CA PRO A 148 5.76 11.37 1.98
C PRO A 148 4.72 12.39 2.46
N ARG A 149 3.59 11.87 2.96
CA ARG A 149 2.49 12.65 3.53
C ARG A 149 2.10 12.15 4.90
N ILE A 150 1.75 13.06 5.80
CA ILE A 150 1.17 12.74 7.11
C ILE A 150 -0.31 12.42 6.91
N VAL A 151 -0.76 11.31 7.49
CA VAL A 151 -2.15 10.85 7.36
C VAL A 151 -2.87 10.72 8.70
N ARG A 152 -2.14 10.58 9.81
CA ARG A 152 -2.76 10.47 11.13
C ARG A 152 -1.80 10.88 12.24
N VAL A 153 -2.32 11.62 13.22
CA VAL A 153 -1.55 12.21 14.33
C VAL A 153 -2.41 12.21 15.58
N THR A 154 -1.92 11.58 16.66
CA THR A 154 -2.68 11.51 17.92
C THR A 154 -2.03 12.28 19.07
N ASN A 155 -0.84 12.86 18.86
CA ASN A 155 -0.14 13.68 19.85
C ASN A 155 0.70 14.78 19.16
N SER A 156 0.69 15.99 19.73
CA SER A 156 1.27 17.22 19.16
C SER A 156 2.79 17.23 19.15
N GLY A 157 3.44 16.34 19.89
CA GLY A 157 4.91 16.21 19.88
C GLY A 157 5.48 15.53 18.62
N ALA A 158 4.64 14.97 17.73
CA ALA A 158 5.07 14.12 16.60
C ALA A 158 5.51 14.88 15.36
N ILE A 159 5.18 16.16 15.27
CA ILE A 159 5.36 16.93 14.04
C ILE A 159 6.15 18.20 14.36
N VAL A 160 7.20 18.40 13.56
CA VAL A 160 7.96 19.64 13.54
C VAL A 160 7.04 20.75 13.03
N GLY A 161 6.70 21.71 13.89
CA GLY A 161 5.87 22.87 13.51
C GLY A 161 4.55 23.04 14.27
N GLY A 162 4.18 22.11 15.16
CA GLY A 162 3.03 22.30 16.07
C GLY A 162 1.66 22.25 15.39
N SER A 163 1.38 21.19 14.65
CA SER A 163 0.09 20.99 13.95
C SER A 163 -0.99 20.36 14.83
N ASP A 164 -2.24 20.64 14.45
CA ASP A 164 -3.45 20.09 15.05
C ASP A 164 -3.50 18.55 14.91
N LEU A 165 -4.15 17.90 15.86
CA LEU A 165 -4.29 16.44 15.90
C LEU A 165 -5.42 15.98 15.01
N GLY A 166 -5.30 14.78 14.46
CA GLY A 166 -6.41 14.15 13.77
C GLY A 166 -6.01 13.12 12.74
N ARG A 167 -7.04 12.60 12.08
CA ARG A 167 -6.96 11.67 10.98
C ARG A 167 -7.34 12.38 9.69
N VAL A 168 -6.44 12.38 8.71
CA VAL A 168 -6.72 12.93 7.38
C VAL A 168 -7.81 12.11 6.69
N SER A 169 -8.88 12.77 6.26
CA SER A 169 -10.00 12.11 5.58
C SER A 169 -9.77 11.95 4.09
N SER A 170 -9.07 12.90 3.47
CA SER A 170 -8.89 12.92 2.02
C SER A 170 -7.56 13.51 1.59
N LEU A 171 -6.93 12.86 0.62
CA LEU A 171 -5.75 13.38 -0.10
C LEU A 171 -5.95 13.23 -1.60
N THR A 172 -5.19 14.01 -2.36
CA THR A 172 -5.28 14.04 -3.81
C THR A 172 -3.93 13.74 -4.45
N LEU A 173 -3.89 12.67 -5.24
CA LEU A 173 -2.73 12.22 -5.98
C LEU A 173 -2.95 12.38 -7.48
N VAL A 174 -1.95 12.92 -8.16
CA VAL A 174 -1.91 13.00 -9.62
C VAL A 174 -0.77 12.13 -10.14
N ALA A 175 -1.12 11.10 -10.91
CA ALA A 175 -0.17 10.30 -11.67
C ALA A 175 0.08 10.96 -13.03
N ARG A 176 1.34 11.32 -13.30
CA ARG A 176 1.77 11.91 -14.57
C ARG A 176 2.30 10.82 -15.49
N PHE A 177 1.76 10.75 -16.68
CA PHE A 177 2.16 9.80 -17.72
C PHE A 177 2.88 10.50 -18.87
N ASP A 178 3.93 9.88 -19.38
CA ASP A 178 4.64 10.28 -20.60
C ASP A 178 4.69 9.09 -21.56
N GLY A 179 4.07 9.26 -22.73
CA GLY A 179 3.91 8.19 -23.72
C GLY A 179 3.32 6.89 -23.14
N GLY A 180 2.41 6.99 -22.17
CA GLY A 180 1.81 5.84 -21.49
C GLY A 180 2.64 5.22 -20.36
N ASN A 181 3.81 5.77 -20.02
CA ASN A 181 4.58 5.32 -18.85
C ASN A 181 4.42 6.30 -17.69
N VAL A 182 4.29 5.80 -16.45
CA VAL A 182 4.25 6.68 -15.27
C VAL A 182 5.60 7.36 -15.11
N ALA A 183 5.61 8.69 -15.16
CA ALA A 183 6.80 9.51 -14.96
C ALA A 183 6.90 10.02 -13.52
N HIS A 184 5.78 10.46 -12.94
CA HIS A 184 5.77 11.04 -11.59
C HIS A 184 4.46 10.77 -10.85
N LEU A 185 4.54 10.69 -9.52
CA LEU A 185 3.41 10.68 -8.60
C LEU A 185 3.50 11.95 -7.74
N GLN A 186 2.55 12.87 -7.89
CA GLN A 186 2.58 14.16 -7.21
C GLN A 186 1.30 14.42 -6.44
N TRP A 187 1.44 14.81 -5.17
CA TRP A 187 0.32 15.26 -4.35
C TRP A 187 -0.15 16.66 -4.77
N HIS A 188 -1.46 16.87 -4.76
CA HIS A 188 -2.11 18.13 -5.11
C HIS A 188 -3.04 18.58 -3.98
N ASP A 189 -2.60 18.44 -2.74
CA ASP A 189 -3.36 18.88 -1.56
C ASP A 189 -3.21 20.40 -1.42
N ILE A 190 -4.22 21.16 -1.84
CA ILE A 190 -4.12 22.62 -2.07
C ILE A 190 -4.75 23.50 -0.97
N GLY A 191 -5.35 22.93 0.07
CA GLY A 191 -5.87 23.73 1.20
C GLY A 191 -7.11 23.18 1.90
N CYS A 192 -7.51 23.87 2.97
CA CYS A 192 -8.58 23.47 3.90
C CYS A 192 -9.81 24.39 3.88
N SER A 193 -10.05 25.10 2.79
CA SER A 193 -11.10 26.14 2.72
C SER A 193 -12.53 25.63 2.93
N SER A 194 -12.74 24.30 2.91
CA SER A 194 -14.04 23.65 2.97
C SER A 194 -14.05 22.43 3.90
N CYS A 195 -13.20 22.39 4.94
CA CYS A 195 -13.33 21.35 5.95
C CYS A 195 -14.69 21.44 6.64
N LYS A 196 -15.33 20.29 6.87
CA LYS A 196 -16.63 20.22 7.52
C LYS A 196 -16.52 20.70 8.98
N ASP A 197 -17.59 21.30 9.50
CA ASP A 197 -17.61 21.81 10.87
C ASP A 197 -17.12 20.76 11.88
N GLY A 198 -16.15 21.16 12.71
CA GLY A 198 -15.48 20.30 13.69
C GLY A 198 -14.22 19.58 13.22
N ASP A 199 -13.87 19.63 11.93
CA ASP A 199 -12.61 19.11 11.40
C ASP A 199 -11.50 20.19 11.47
N SER A 200 -10.27 19.75 11.68
CA SER A 200 -9.09 20.62 11.74
C SER A 200 -8.36 20.66 10.41
N CYS A 201 -7.72 21.78 10.11
CA CYS A 201 -6.83 21.89 8.95
C CYS A 201 -5.41 21.58 9.37
N ILE A 202 -4.83 20.49 8.86
CA ILE A 202 -3.48 20.10 9.23
C ILE A 202 -2.52 20.18 8.05
N ASN A 203 -1.30 20.60 8.34
CA ASN A 203 -0.21 20.49 7.40
C ASN A 203 0.21 19.01 7.26
N VAL A 204 0.29 18.54 6.02
CA VAL A 204 0.51 17.12 5.71
C VAL A 204 1.88 16.82 5.10
N ASP A 205 2.74 17.82 4.96
CA ASP A 205 4.06 17.69 4.33
C ASP A 205 5.17 18.36 5.15
N ALA A 206 6.43 18.13 4.78
CA ALA A 206 7.55 18.73 5.54
C ALA A 206 7.82 20.20 5.16
N LYS A 207 7.33 20.66 4.01
CA LYS A 207 7.64 22.02 3.50
C LYS A 207 6.66 23.07 4.02
N GLY A 208 5.49 22.67 4.53
CA GLY A 208 4.50 23.62 5.03
C GLY A 208 3.52 24.13 3.97
N ASP A 209 3.54 23.54 2.77
CA ASP A 209 2.82 24.03 1.59
C ASP A 209 1.54 23.23 1.29
N HIS A 210 1.41 22.04 1.88
CA HIS A 210 0.27 21.16 1.65
C HIS A 210 -0.57 20.98 2.92
N TYR A 211 -1.89 21.13 2.77
CA TYR A 211 -2.84 21.03 3.87
C TYR A 211 -4.02 20.16 3.50
N ALA A 212 -4.53 19.43 4.49
CA ALA A 212 -5.72 18.59 4.34
C ALA A 212 -6.60 18.66 5.58
N CYS A 213 -7.89 18.37 5.39
CA CYS A 213 -8.84 18.24 6.48
C CYS A 213 -8.57 16.97 7.27
N ALA A 214 -8.58 17.10 8.60
CA ALA A 214 -8.45 16.00 9.52
C ALA A 214 -9.60 16.00 10.54
N GLY A 215 -10.26 14.86 10.67
CA GLY A 215 -11.25 14.63 11.70
C GLY A 215 -10.59 14.30 13.04
N SER A 216 -11.26 14.62 14.15
CA SER A 216 -10.79 14.21 15.47
C SER A 216 -10.93 12.70 15.67
N GLU A 217 -10.00 12.09 16.41
CA GLU A 217 -10.04 10.65 16.73
C GLU A 217 -11.31 10.26 17.50
N THR A 218 -11.83 11.16 18.33
CA THR A 218 -13.04 10.90 19.13
C THR A 218 -14.31 10.94 18.29
N ALA A 219 -14.38 11.80 17.27
CA ALA A 219 -15.48 11.83 16.30
C ALA A 219 -15.55 10.57 15.44
N CYS A 220 -14.45 9.82 15.35
CA CYS A 220 -14.34 8.58 14.58
C CYS A 220 -14.55 7.29 15.39
N SER A 221 -15.11 7.41 16.61
CA SER A 221 -15.49 6.26 17.44
C SER A 221 -16.77 5.58 16.95
N CYS A 222 -16.66 4.86 15.85
CA CYS A 222 -17.74 3.99 15.37
C CYS A 222 -17.93 2.82 16.35
N THR A 223 -18.95 2.93 17.21
CA THR A 223 -19.27 1.92 18.23
C THR A 223 -20.41 1.03 17.72
N GLY A 224 -20.08 -0.13 17.14
CA GLY A 224 -21.04 -1.16 16.73
C GLY A 224 -20.64 -1.96 15.49
N SER A 225 -21.39 -3.02 15.19
CA SER A 225 -21.19 -3.90 14.00
C SER A 225 -21.64 -3.27 12.67
N GLY A 226 -21.95 -1.97 12.67
CA GLY A 226 -22.41 -1.19 11.52
C GLY A 226 -21.34 -0.33 10.85
N CYS A 227 -20.06 -0.50 11.21
CA CYS A 227 -18.94 0.15 10.51
C CYS A 227 -18.51 -0.55 9.22
N ALA A 228 -19.39 -1.35 8.63
CA ALA A 228 -19.28 -1.72 7.23
C ALA A 228 -19.68 -0.48 6.40
N LEU A 229 -18.93 -0.19 5.34
CA LEU A 229 -19.15 0.89 4.37
C LEU A 229 -20.65 1.12 4.05
N ASN A 230 -21.31 1.98 4.81
CA ASN A 230 -22.59 2.52 4.43
C ASN A 230 -22.29 3.75 3.55
N LEU A 231 -22.24 3.53 2.24
CA LEU A 231 -22.00 4.58 1.23
C LEU A 231 -23.11 5.64 1.19
N ALA A 232 -24.19 5.50 1.98
CA ALA A 232 -25.26 6.49 2.08
C ALA A 232 -25.00 7.59 3.14
N GLY A 233 -23.93 7.48 3.96
CA GLY A 233 -23.61 8.45 5.01
C GLY A 233 -22.26 9.13 4.84
N THR A 234 -22.22 10.46 4.97
CA THR A 234 -20.98 11.28 4.86
C THR A 234 -19.98 11.03 5.99
N ASP A 235 -20.44 10.54 7.15
CA ASP A 235 -19.58 10.43 8.34
C ASP A 235 -18.62 9.24 8.28
N VAL A 236 -18.93 8.19 7.50
CA VAL A 236 -18.00 7.07 7.25
C VAL A 236 -16.78 7.54 6.45
N LEU A 237 -16.94 8.56 5.59
CA LEU A 237 -15.85 9.17 4.81
C LEU A 237 -14.87 9.97 5.69
N ARG A 238 -15.30 10.42 6.87
CA ARG A 238 -14.44 11.20 7.79
C ARG A 238 -13.42 10.34 8.53
N CYS A 239 -13.66 9.03 8.63
CA CYS A 239 -12.92 8.12 9.51
C CYS A 239 -12.02 7.13 8.77
N GLN A 240 -11.91 7.29 7.47
CA GLN A 240 -11.05 6.50 6.59
C GLN A 240 -10.32 7.44 5.65
N LEU A 241 -9.04 7.19 5.43
CA LEU A 241 -8.28 7.93 4.44
C LEU A 241 -8.78 7.56 3.04
N THR A 242 -9.13 8.59 2.27
CA THR A 242 -9.49 8.44 0.86
C THR A 242 -8.48 9.17 0.00
N THR A 243 -7.72 8.46 -0.81
CA THR A 243 -6.81 9.08 -1.78
C THR A 243 -7.49 9.14 -3.15
N SER A 244 -7.87 10.34 -3.57
CA SER A 244 -8.39 10.57 -4.92
C SER A 244 -7.24 10.54 -5.91
N LEU A 245 -7.38 9.76 -6.98
CA LEU A 245 -6.35 9.61 -8.00
C LEU A 245 -6.81 10.15 -9.35
N GLY A 246 -6.03 11.07 -9.90
CA GLY A 246 -6.21 11.62 -11.23
C GLY A 246 -5.00 11.39 -12.12
N PHE A 247 -5.21 11.53 -13.42
CA PHE A 247 -4.21 11.26 -14.45
C PHE A 247 -3.94 12.50 -15.29
N SER A 248 -2.68 12.71 -15.64
CA SER A 248 -2.27 13.81 -16.52
C SER A 248 -1.15 13.37 -17.44
N GLY A 249 -0.87 14.18 -18.46
CA GLY A 249 0.09 13.85 -19.50
C GLY A 249 -0.56 13.07 -20.64
N THR A 250 0.14 12.10 -21.22
CA THR A 250 -0.31 11.40 -22.44
C THR A 250 -0.21 9.88 -22.32
N ASP A 251 -1.12 9.18 -22.98
CA ASP A 251 -1.12 7.73 -23.10
C ASP A 251 -0.14 7.22 -24.18
N LYS A 252 -0.06 5.89 -24.39
CA LYS A 252 0.84 5.26 -25.37
C LYS A 252 0.57 5.67 -26.83
N HIS A 253 -0.59 6.25 -27.11
CA HIS A 253 -1.00 6.77 -28.42
C HIS A 253 -0.95 8.29 -28.47
N SER A 254 -0.28 8.93 -27.49
CA SER A 254 -0.16 10.38 -27.35
C SER A 254 -1.50 11.09 -27.15
N VAL A 255 -2.52 10.37 -26.66
CA VAL A 255 -3.82 10.97 -26.32
C VAL A 255 -3.71 11.60 -24.94
N PRO A 256 -4.09 12.88 -24.77
CA PRO A 256 -3.98 13.56 -23.48
C PRO A 256 -5.00 13.04 -22.46
N MET A 257 -4.51 12.74 -21.26
CA MET A 257 -5.33 12.35 -20.10
C MET A 257 -5.91 13.60 -19.42
N LYS A 258 -7.16 13.51 -18.92
CA LYS A 258 -7.96 14.68 -18.50
C LYS A 258 -8.44 14.62 -17.05
N SER A 259 -8.47 13.45 -16.45
CA SER A 259 -9.01 13.24 -15.09
C SER A 259 -8.28 14.04 -14.01
N GLY A 260 -6.98 14.30 -14.14
CA GLY A 260 -6.24 15.18 -13.23
C GLY A 260 -6.78 16.61 -13.23
N ALA A 261 -7.05 17.18 -14.41
CA ALA A 261 -7.68 18.49 -14.52
C ALA A 261 -9.18 18.49 -14.11
N GLN A 262 -9.81 17.32 -14.02
CA GLN A 262 -11.16 17.20 -13.46
C GLN A 262 -11.13 17.23 -11.94
N ILE A 263 -10.10 16.64 -11.30
CA ILE A 263 -9.90 16.73 -9.85
C ILE A 263 -9.69 18.18 -9.41
N GLU A 264 -8.87 18.96 -10.13
CA GLU A 264 -8.65 20.38 -9.81
C GLU A 264 -9.96 21.17 -9.86
N ARG A 265 -10.84 20.85 -10.82
CA ARG A 265 -12.16 21.46 -10.93
C ARG A 265 -13.13 20.94 -9.87
N LEU A 266 -13.10 19.66 -9.53
CA LEU A 266 -13.89 19.11 -8.43
C LEU A 266 -13.44 19.72 -7.10
N GLY A 267 -12.16 19.89 -6.82
CA GLY A 267 -11.68 20.64 -5.65
C GLY A 267 -12.19 22.08 -5.57
N GLN A 268 -12.54 22.69 -6.71
CA GLN A 268 -13.17 24.02 -6.79
C GLN A 268 -14.71 24.00 -6.71
N TYR A 269 -15.36 22.84 -6.90
CA TYR A 269 -16.83 22.70 -7.00
C TYR A 269 -17.44 21.55 -6.15
N SER A 270 -16.65 20.81 -5.37
CA SER A 270 -17.09 19.56 -4.71
C SER A 270 -17.94 19.82 -3.47
N ILE A 271 -19.24 19.79 -3.72
CA ILE A 271 -20.28 19.22 -2.87
C ILE A 271 -20.13 17.68 -2.81
N GLU A 272 -20.36 17.11 -1.63
CA GLU A 272 -19.90 15.82 -1.10
C GLU A 272 -20.37 14.50 -1.77
N GLU A 273 -20.82 14.45 -3.04
CA GLU A 273 -21.69 13.32 -3.49
C GLU A 273 -21.29 12.53 -4.74
N ALA A 274 -20.04 12.56 -5.22
CA ALA A 274 -19.68 11.85 -6.45
C ALA A 274 -18.40 11.00 -6.33
N ALA A 275 -18.51 9.80 -5.76
CA ALA A 275 -17.38 8.86 -5.71
C ALA A 275 -17.80 7.39 -5.58
N ASP A 276 -18.00 6.73 -6.72
CA ASP A 276 -18.16 5.28 -6.80
C ASP A 276 -16.79 4.62 -6.53
N GLY A 277 -16.68 3.86 -5.42
CA GLY A 277 -15.41 3.39 -4.85
C GLY A 277 -14.97 2.04 -5.43
N ALA A 278 -13.69 1.94 -5.81
CA ALA A 278 -13.05 0.65 -6.10
C ALA A 278 -12.49 0.06 -4.80
N GLY A 279 -13.03 -1.07 -4.34
CA GLY A 279 -12.56 -1.78 -3.15
C GLY A 279 -11.20 -2.44 -3.37
N ALA A 280 -10.27 -2.25 -2.42
CA ALA A 280 -9.02 -2.99 -2.36
C ALA A 280 -9.27 -4.42 -1.84
N SER A 281 -8.52 -5.39 -2.37
CA SER A 281 -8.42 -6.73 -1.78
C SER A 281 -7.07 -6.83 -1.06
N ALA A 282 -7.11 -6.89 0.27
CA ALA A 282 -5.93 -7.16 1.08
C ALA A 282 -5.47 -8.61 0.85
N TYR A 283 -4.26 -8.79 0.31
CA TYR A 283 -3.55 -10.06 0.35
C TYR A 283 -2.19 -9.82 0.99
N GLY A 284 -2.10 -10.14 2.28
CA GLY A 284 -0.86 -10.11 3.04
C GLY A 284 -0.22 -11.49 3.14
N ARG A 285 1.09 -11.55 2.88
CA ARG A 285 2.14 -12.00 3.80
C ARG A 285 3.51 -11.71 3.22
#